data_AF-A0A177LMH5-F1
#
_entry.id   AF-A0A177LMH5-F1
#
_cell.length_a   1.000
_cell.length_b   1.000
_cell.length_c   1.000
_cell.angle_alpha   90.00
_cell.angle_beta   90.00
_cell.angle_gamma   90.00
#
_symmetry.space_group_name_H-M   'P 1'
#
loop_
_entity.id
_entity.type
_entity.pdbx_description
1 polymer ?
#
loop_
_entity_poly.entity_id
_entity_poly.type
_entity_poly.pdbx_seq_one_letter_code
_entity_poly.pdbx_strand_id
1 'polypeptide(L)'
;MKNLFYYLSLIFGILMLSSCDPNQDGNGDFLIGIDYDPNTNPGGNNGGTTKFLSKVTSVDSDGEQTTVDYIYTANKLTTVKSQFVDGSETAVLSYQNDQISHVEITTTELGETTLTKLDLIYTTGRLTSASGTTESNGVLLYKSTNDFTYNGEKVSKVVTKMNVEDSENPGQFVLEYDVTSNITFAGNNISNWKLATTTVPLGPISIPPIVLESELSNYDINKNPFATLPMAYNILSTHYNTSNQGILGLSANNYQAVKVTAMGVSQSLTMAYTYDEAGYPKTMNSNAGDKLTFLYK
;
A
#
# COMPACT_ATOMS: atom_id res chain seq x y z
N MET A 1 36.41 -26.71 -38.34
CA MET A 1 36.40 -25.56 -37.42
C MET A 1 35.08 -25.54 -36.61
N LYS A 2 34.63 -26.62 -35.96
CA LYS A 2 34.82 -27.03 -34.55
C LYS A 2 34.71 -26.00 -33.40
N ASN A 3 34.77 -24.68 -33.62
CA ASN A 3 34.74 -23.72 -32.50
C ASN A 3 33.64 -22.65 -32.59
N LEU A 4 32.73 -22.70 -33.57
CA LEU A 4 31.69 -21.66 -33.71
C LEU A 4 30.47 -21.88 -32.80
N PHE A 5 30.18 -23.12 -32.40
CA PHE A 5 29.03 -23.43 -31.54
C PHE A 5 29.22 -23.06 -30.06
N TYR A 6 30.47 -22.97 -29.58
CA TYR A 6 30.76 -22.56 -28.20
C TYR A 6 30.51 -21.06 -27.95
N TYR A 7 30.61 -20.21 -28.99
CA TYR A 7 30.31 -18.79 -28.87
C TYR A 7 28.82 -18.48 -28.99
N LEU A 8 28.03 -19.35 -29.64
CA LEU A 8 26.58 -19.18 -29.76
C LEU A 8 25.83 -19.51 -28.46
N SER A 9 26.32 -20.48 -27.67
CA SER A 9 25.79 -20.79 -26.34
C SER A 9 26.16 -19.73 -25.29
N LEU A 10 27.28 -19.03 -25.46
CA LEU A 10 27.69 -17.94 -24.58
C LEU A 10 26.84 -16.68 -24.79
N ILE A 11 26.36 -16.43 -26.02
CA ILE A 11 25.50 -15.28 -26.34
C ILE A 11 24.05 -15.51 -25.89
N PHE A 12 23.55 -16.76 -25.90
CA PHE A 12 22.24 -17.09 -25.31
C PHE A 12 22.26 -17.18 -23.77
N GLY A 13 23.41 -17.48 -23.16
CA GLY A 13 23.55 -17.52 -21.69
C GLY A 13 23.55 -16.15 -21.01
N ILE A 14 23.92 -15.08 -21.73
CA ILE A 14 23.91 -13.69 -21.22
C ILE A 14 22.55 -13.01 -21.42
N LEU A 15 21.67 -13.58 -22.26
CA LEU A 15 20.28 -13.10 -22.43
C LEU A 15 19.28 -13.77 -21.48
N MET A 16 19.74 -14.70 -20.63
CA MET A 16 19.00 -15.15 -19.44
C MET A 16 19.43 -14.39 -18.19
N LEU A 17 19.73 -13.08 -18.33
CA LEU A 17 19.42 -12.16 -17.25
C LEU A 17 17.90 -12.22 -17.11
N SER A 18 17.43 -13.14 -16.27
CA SER A 18 16.14 -13.01 -15.61
C SER A 18 16.04 -11.54 -15.22
N SER A 19 15.08 -10.82 -15.81
CA SER A 19 14.78 -9.45 -15.46
C SER A 19 14.14 -9.44 -14.07
N CYS A 20 14.87 -9.95 -13.07
CA CYS A 20 14.63 -9.69 -11.68
C CYS A 20 14.76 -8.18 -11.56
N ASP A 21 13.62 -7.50 -11.66
CA ASP A 21 13.51 -6.16 -11.09
C ASP A 21 14.07 -6.29 -9.67
N PRO A 22 15.10 -5.54 -9.28
CA PRO A 22 15.69 -5.66 -7.95
C PRO A 22 14.67 -5.40 -6.84
N ASN A 23 13.49 -4.90 -7.19
CA ASN A 23 12.39 -4.63 -6.28
C ASN A 23 11.27 -5.69 -6.32
N GLN A 24 11.39 -6.77 -7.10
CA GLN A 24 10.42 -7.87 -7.18
C GLN A 24 11.04 -9.21 -6.79
N ASP A 25 10.30 -10.03 -6.05
CA ASP A 25 10.69 -11.41 -5.73
C ASP A 25 10.54 -12.33 -6.96
N GLY A 26 11.08 -13.55 -6.91
CA GLY A 26 11.04 -14.53 -8.01
C GLY A 26 9.64 -14.97 -8.43
N ASN A 27 8.62 -14.66 -7.63
CA ASN A 27 7.19 -14.88 -7.93
C ASN A 27 6.52 -13.63 -8.58
N GLY A 28 7.25 -12.52 -8.70
CA GLY A 28 6.84 -11.24 -9.29
C GLY A 28 6.07 -10.29 -8.36
N ASP A 29 5.91 -10.62 -7.08
CA ASP A 29 5.41 -9.66 -6.09
C ASP A 29 6.52 -8.72 -5.59
N PHE A 30 6.11 -7.64 -4.91
CA PHE A 30 7.06 -6.66 -4.35
C PHE A 30 7.44 -6.97 -2.90
N LEU A 31 7.08 -8.16 -2.39
CA LEU A 31 7.39 -8.63 -1.05
C LEU A 31 8.70 -9.45 -1.07
N ILE A 32 9.83 -8.76 -1.22
CA ILE A 32 11.14 -9.40 -1.38
C ILE A 32 11.47 -10.32 -0.18
N GLY A 33 11.72 -11.60 -0.46
CA GLY A 33 12.12 -12.60 0.55
C GLY A 33 10.95 -13.14 1.37
N ILE A 34 9.71 -12.99 0.87
CA ILE A 34 8.50 -13.46 1.51
C ILE A 34 7.94 -14.64 0.70
N ASP A 35 8.27 -15.86 1.13
CA ASP A 35 7.73 -17.07 0.53
C ASP A 35 6.26 -17.30 0.92
N TYR A 36 5.45 -17.74 -0.05
CA TYR A 36 4.12 -18.30 0.19
C TYR A 36 4.24 -19.68 0.82
N ASP A 37 3.35 -20.05 1.75
CA ASP A 37 3.38 -21.37 2.40
C ASP A 37 3.34 -22.50 1.34
N PRO A 38 4.36 -23.37 1.27
CA PRO A 38 4.49 -24.38 0.21
C PRO A 38 3.51 -25.56 0.32
N ASN A 39 2.65 -25.62 1.33
CA ASN A 39 2.03 -26.87 1.74
C ASN A 39 0.78 -27.37 1.00
N THR A 40 0.42 -26.88 -0.19
CA THR A 40 -0.62 -27.53 -1.02
C THR A 40 -0.52 -27.26 -2.53
N ASN A 41 0.61 -27.64 -3.16
CA ASN A 41 0.61 -28.45 -4.40
C ASN A 41 2.04 -28.65 -4.97
N PRO A 42 2.59 -29.87 -5.00
CA PRO A 42 3.80 -30.19 -5.75
C PRO A 42 3.40 -30.41 -7.22
N GLY A 43 3.32 -29.35 -8.03
CA GLY A 43 2.99 -29.55 -9.44
C GLY A 43 2.75 -28.33 -10.34
N GLY A 44 2.90 -27.10 -9.84
CA GLY A 44 2.83 -25.91 -10.69
C GLY A 44 4.23 -25.35 -10.91
N ASN A 45 4.71 -25.31 -12.15
CA ASN A 45 5.86 -24.49 -12.52
C ASN A 45 5.70 -23.10 -11.87
N ASN A 46 6.68 -22.66 -11.08
CA ASN A 46 6.89 -21.26 -10.64
C ASN A 46 7.28 -20.36 -11.83
N GLY A 47 6.54 -20.46 -12.94
CA GLY A 47 6.72 -19.71 -14.17
C GLY A 47 5.38 -19.20 -14.72
N GLY A 48 4.39 -19.03 -13.84
CA GLY A 48 3.13 -18.37 -14.19
C GLY A 48 3.35 -16.88 -14.37
N THR A 49 2.78 -16.30 -15.43
CA THR A 49 2.81 -14.86 -15.68
C THR A 49 2.25 -14.10 -14.48
N THR A 50 3.06 -13.23 -13.87
CA THR A 50 2.61 -12.32 -12.81
C THR A 50 1.49 -11.44 -13.33
N LYS A 51 0.39 -11.36 -12.58
CA LYS A 51 -0.76 -10.53 -12.91
C LYS A 51 -0.68 -9.24 -12.10
N PHE A 52 -0.73 -8.11 -12.78
CA PHE A 52 -0.75 -6.82 -12.09
C PHE A 52 -2.19 -6.42 -11.80
N LEU A 53 -2.48 -6.10 -10.54
CA LEU A 53 -3.78 -5.56 -10.15
C LEU A 53 -4.04 -4.28 -10.94
N SER A 54 -5.13 -4.24 -11.70
CA SER A 54 -5.47 -3.12 -12.59
C SER A 54 -6.71 -2.36 -12.12
N LYS A 55 -7.65 -3.02 -11.45
CA LYS A 55 -8.83 -2.36 -10.86
C LYS A 55 -9.35 -3.10 -9.64
N VAL A 56 -9.81 -2.34 -8.65
CA VAL A 56 -10.65 -2.84 -7.56
C VAL A 56 -11.95 -2.06 -7.55
N THR A 57 -13.08 -2.76 -7.51
CA THR A 57 -14.39 -2.17 -7.25
C THR A 57 -14.88 -2.67 -5.90
N SER A 58 -15.18 -1.75 -4.99
CA SER A 58 -15.85 -2.02 -3.72
C SER A 58 -17.31 -1.60 -3.81
N VAL A 59 -18.20 -2.41 -3.26
CA VAL A 59 -19.59 -2.07 -3.00
C VAL A 59 -19.85 -2.41 -1.54
N ASP A 60 -20.24 -1.44 -0.73
CA ASP A 60 -20.57 -1.69 0.68
C ASP A 60 -21.98 -2.28 0.86
N SER A 61 -22.35 -2.58 2.11
CA SER A 61 -23.67 -3.12 2.46
C SER A 61 -24.84 -2.21 2.07
N ASP A 62 -24.61 -0.90 1.94
CA ASP A 62 -25.62 0.10 1.57
C ASP A 62 -25.69 0.30 0.05
N GLY A 63 -24.78 -0.32 -0.71
CA GLY A 63 -24.72 -0.29 -2.16
C GLY A 63 -23.86 0.85 -2.72
N GLU A 64 -23.15 1.59 -1.88
CA GLU A 64 -22.24 2.64 -2.33
C GLU A 64 -21.01 2.02 -2.98
N GLN A 65 -20.65 2.55 -4.15
CA GLN A 65 -19.56 2.02 -4.94
C GLN A 65 -18.34 2.92 -4.88
N THR A 66 -17.19 2.31 -4.59
CA THR A 66 -15.87 2.92 -4.78
C THR A 66 -15.09 2.15 -5.83
N THR A 67 -14.40 2.84 -6.73
CA THR A 67 -13.51 2.20 -7.73
C THR A 67 -12.10 2.74 -7.62
N VAL A 68 -11.12 1.85 -7.75
CA VAL A 68 -9.70 2.17 -7.76
C VAL A 68 -9.08 1.58 -9.02
N ASP A 69 -8.52 2.42 -9.89
CA ASP A 69 -7.83 2.02 -11.11
C ASP A 69 -6.31 2.19 -10.94
N TYR A 70 -5.57 1.12 -11.18
CA TYR A 70 -4.10 1.07 -11.11
C TYR A 70 -3.55 1.06 -12.53
N ILE A 71 -2.88 2.14 -12.92
CA ILE A 71 -2.43 2.41 -14.28
C ILE A 71 -0.91 2.26 -14.36
N TYR A 72 -0.47 1.49 -15.35
CA TYR A 72 0.94 1.13 -15.50
C TYR A 72 1.49 1.57 -16.85
N THR A 73 2.74 2.05 -16.83
CA THR A 73 3.53 2.34 -18.03
C THR A 73 4.81 1.50 -17.97
N ALA A 74 5.08 0.71 -19.01
CA ALA A 74 6.24 -0.21 -19.04
C ALA A 74 6.35 -1.07 -17.76
N ASN A 75 5.23 -1.63 -17.30
CA ASN A 75 5.09 -2.44 -16.09
C ASN A 75 5.35 -1.73 -14.74
N LYS A 76 5.57 -0.42 -14.73
CA LYS A 76 5.62 0.38 -13.49
C LYS A 76 4.29 1.03 -13.20
N LEU A 77 3.84 1.00 -11.95
CA LEU A 77 2.64 1.72 -11.52
C LEU A 77 2.90 3.23 -11.58
N THR A 78 2.27 3.95 -12.49
CA THR A 78 2.50 5.40 -12.67
C THR A 78 1.34 6.24 -12.19
N THR A 79 0.13 5.68 -12.09
CA THR A 79 -1.03 6.43 -11.62
C THR A 79 -2.00 5.51 -10.90
N VAL A 80 -2.54 5.97 -9.77
CA VAL A 80 -3.69 5.35 -9.12
C VAL A 80 -4.83 6.36 -9.10
N LYS A 81 -6.02 5.95 -9.50
CA LYS A 81 -7.22 6.80 -9.50
C LYS A 81 -8.29 6.15 -8.64
N SER A 82 -8.76 6.86 -7.63
CA SER A 82 -9.85 6.44 -6.77
C SER A 82 -11.07 7.33 -7.04
N GLN A 83 -12.25 6.71 -7.12
CA GLN A 83 -13.53 7.40 -7.27
C GLN A 83 -14.49 6.86 -6.22
N PHE A 84 -15.08 7.75 -5.45
CA PHE A 84 -16.09 7.49 -4.44
C PHE A 84 -17.27 8.47 -4.63
N VAL A 85 -18.32 8.34 -3.82
CA VAL A 85 -19.61 9.05 -4.01
C VAL A 85 -19.40 10.56 -4.06
N ASP A 86 -18.66 11.12 -3.10
CA ASP A 86 -18.53 12.56 -2.91
C ASP A 86 -17.15 13.12 -3.31
N GLY A 87 -16.37 12.34 -4.06
CA GLY A 87 -15.04 12.77 -4.42
C GLY A 87 -14.23 11.80 -5.24
N SER A 88 -13.01 12.23 -5.51
CA SER A 88 -12.02 11.46 -6.23
C SER A 88 -10.64 11.74 -5.72
N GLU A 89 -9.74 10.82 -6.03
CA GLU A 89 -8.34 10.97 -5.73
C GLU A 89 -7.51 10.48 -6.91
N THR A 90 -6.41 11.15 -7.19
CA THR A 90 -5.43 10.72 -8.19
C THR A 90 -4.03 10.85 -7.61
N ALA A 91 -3.34 9.72 -7.47
CA ALA A 91 -1.93 9.64 -7.14
C ALA A 91 -1.11 9.45 -8.42
N VAL A 92 -0.13 10.32 -8.68
CA VAL A 92 0.84 10.20 -9.77
C VAL A 92 2.21 9.87 -9.19
N LEU A 93 2.80 8.78 -9.68
CA LEU A 93 4.05 8.24 -9.17
C LEU A 93 5.17 8.46 -10.19
N SER A 94 6.23 9.13 -9.74
CA SER A 94 7.45 9.35 -10.51
C SER A 94 8.57 8.47 -9.99
N TYR A 95 9.48 8.06 -10.89
CA TYR A 95 10.53 7.10 -10.58
C TYR A 95 11.92 7.67 -10.86
N GLN A 96 12.88 7.27 -10.02
CA GLN A 96 14.31 7.43 -10.25
C GLN A 96 14.98 6.08 -9.96
N ASN A 97 15.78 5.56 -10.92
CA ASN A 97 16.47 4.28 -10.78
C ASN A 97 15.55 3.13 -10.33
N ASP A 98 14.38 3.01 -10.97
CA ASP A 98 13.35 1.99 -10.67
C ASP A 98 12.65 2.10 -9.29
N GLN A 99 13.01 3.09 -8.47
CA GLN A 99 12.33 3.37 -7.21
C GLN A 99 11.37 4.54 -7.37
N ILE A 100 10.21 4.50 -6.70
CA ILE A 100 9.31 5.65 -6.62
C ILE A 100 10.05 6.75 -5.87
N SER A 101 10.32 7.87 -6.53
CA SER A 101 11.06 9.00 -5.96
C SER A 101 10.15 10.13 -5.51
N HIS A 102 8.99 10.27 -6.16
CA HIS A 102 8.05 11.34 -5.89
C HIS A 102 6.61 10.89 -6.11
N VAL A 103 5.69 11.36 -5.26
CA VAL A 103 4.24 11.11 -5.38
C VAL A 103 3.49 12.43 -5.27
N GLU A 104 2.62 12.70 -6.24
CA GLU A 104 1.64 13.79 -6.18
C GLU A 104 0.24 13.20 -6.01
N ILE A 105 -0.48 13.59 -4.97
CA ILE A 105 -1.83 13.12 -4.65
C ILE A 105 -2.76 14.32 -4.74
N THR A 106 -3.68 14.28 -5.69
CA THR A 106 -4.75 15.27 -5.81
C THR A 106 -6.03 14.65 -5.28
N THR A 107 -6.59 15.23 -4.22
CA THR A 107 -7.86 14.79 -3.63
C THR A 107 -8.89 15.88 -3.88
N THR A 108 -10.05 15.49 -4.42
CA THR A 108 -11.24 16.36 -4.50
C THR A 108 -12.34 15.74 -3.66
N GLU A 109 -12.80 16.45 -2.64
CA GLU A 109 -13.86 15.99 -1.74
C GLU A 109 -14.80 17.15 -1.44
N LEU A 110 -16.11 16.94 -1.58
CA LEU A 110 -17.14 17.97 -1.34
C LEU A 110 -16.89 19.31 -2.09
N GLY A 111 -16.22 19.25 -3.24
CA GLY A 111 -15.88 20.41 -4.07
C GLY A 111 -14.59 21.13 -3.67
N GLU A 112 -13.90 20.71 -2.62
CA GLU A 112 -12.58 21.21 -2.25
C GLU A 112 -11.49 20.32 -2.86
N THR A 113 -10.46 20.96 -3.43
CA THR A 113 -9.29 20.24 -3.97
C THR A 113 -8.06 20.53 -3.13
N THR A 114 -7.35 19.47 -2.76
CA THR A 114 -6.03 19.53 -2.14
C THR A 114 -5.00 18.82 -3.01
N LEU A 115 -3.76 19.30 -2.96
CA LEU A 115 -2.61 18.70 -3.61
C LEU A 115 -1.54 18.39 -2.55
N THR A 116 -1.25 17.11 -2.37
CA THR A 116 -0.16 16.64 -1.52
C THR A 116 1.01 16.18 -2.38
N LYS A 117 2.21 16.68 -2.12
CA LYS A 117 3.45 16.30 -2.82
C LYS A 117 4.41 15.67 -1.84
N LEU A 118 4.97 14.51 -2.16
CA LEU A 118 5.85 13.74 -1.29
C LEU A 118 7.11 13.34 -2.03
N ASP A 119 8.27 13.72 -1.48
CA ASP A 119 9.58 13.24 -1.91
C ASP A 119 9.99 12.05 -1.03
N LEU A 120 10.35 10.93 -1.66
CA LEU A 120 10.69 9.69 -0.98
C LEU A 120 12.21 9.56 -0.84
N ILE A 121 12.66 9.16 0.35
CA ILE A 121 14.07 9.06 0.71
C ILE A 121 14.40 7.61 1.04
N TYR A 122 15.40 7.07 0.34
CA TYR A 122 15.86 5.71 0.51
C TYR A 122 17.26 5.67 1.11
N THR A 123 17.47 4.74 2.03
CA THR A 123 18.80 4.38 2.54
C THR A 123 19.06 2.94 2.18
N THR A 124 20.19 2.66 1.50
CA THR A 124 20.56 1.30 1.07
C THR A 124 19.44 0.58 0.31
N GLY A 125 18.72 1.30 -0.57
CA GLY A 125 17.62 0.77 -1.37
C GLY A 125 16.28 0.61 -0.63
N ARG A 126 16.23 0.85 0.69
CA ARG A 126 15.00 0.77 1.50
C ARG A 126 14.43 2.15 1.75
N LEU A 127 13.12 2.32 1.60
CA LEU A 127 12.42 3.55 1.93
C LEU A 127 12.55 3.81 3.43
N THR A 128 13.12 4.94 3.84
CA THR A 128 13.33 5.27 5.26
C THR A 128 12.49 6.44 5.73
N SER A 129 12.22 7.39 4.83
CA SER A 129 11.40 8.55 5.14
C SER A 129 10.77 9.14 3.87
N ALA A 130 9.78 10.01 4.05
CA ALA A 130 9.28 10.89 3.00
C ALA A 130 8.91 12.25 3.58
N SER A 131 9.00 13.31 2.81
CA SER A 131 8.62 14.66 3.26
C SER A 131 7.86 15.39 2.18
N GLY A 132 6.99 16.31 2.58
CA GLY A 132 6.09 16.92 1.62
C GLY A 132 5.36 18.15 2.07
N THR A 133 4.51 18.64 1.17
CA THR A 133 3.55 19.70 1.42
C THR A 133 2.16 19.25 1.03
N THR A 134 1.16 19.80 1.72
CA THR A 134 -0.24 19.75 1.30
C THR A 134 -0.74 21.17 1.11
N GLU A 135 -1.33 21.44 -0.05
CA GLU A 135 -1.80 22.76 -0.46
C GLU A 135 -3.27 22.70 -0.88
N SER A 136 -4.01 23.78 -0.67
CA SER A 136 -5.33 23.98 -1.28
C SER A 136 -5.40 25.34 -1.94
N ASN A 137 -5.83 25.39 -3.20
CA ASN A 137 -5.88 26.63 -3.99
C ASN A 137 -4.55 27.43 -3.99
N GLY A 138 -3.41 26.73 -3.96
CA GLY A 138 -2.07 27.33 -3.91
C GLY A 138 -1.66 27.86 -2.53
N VAL A 139 -2.49 27.69 -1.50
CA VAL A 139 -2.16 28.02 -0.11
C VAL A 139 -1.63 26.78 0.58
N LEU A 140 -0.45 26.90 1.19
CA LEU A 140 0.15 25.83 2.00
C LEU A 140 -0.70 25.59 3.26
N LEU A 141 -1.16 24.36 3.43
CA LEU A 141 -1.89 23.92 4.63
C LEU A 141 -0.95 23.22 5.60
N TYR A 142 -0.14 22.28 5.10
CA TYR A 142 0.72 21.45 5.94
C TYR A 142 2.09 21.23 5.32
N LYS A 143 3.11 21.13 6.19
CA LYS A 143 4.36 20.44 5.90
C LYS A 143 4.37 19.10 6.61
N SER A 144 4.58 18.04 5.85
CA SER A 144 4.55 16.68 6.34
C SER A 144 5.94 16.05 6.41
N THR A 145 6.16 15.26 7.45
CA THR A 145 7.31 14.35 7.55
C THR A 145 6.83 12.95 7.88
N ASN A 146 7.38 11.96 7.20
CA ASN A 146 7.01 10.56 7.29
C ASN A 146 8.24 9.74 7.64
N ASP A 147 8.16 8.96 8.72
CA ASP A 147 9.22 8.09 9.18
C ASP A 147 8.75 6.62 9.15
N PHE A 148 9.58 5.74 8.59
CA PHE A 148 9.27 4.31 8.46
C PHE A 148 10.26 3.48 9.26
N THR A 149 9.75 2.66 10.18
CA THR A 149 10.54 1.72 10.99
C THR A 149 10.32 0.30 10.52
N TYR A 150 11.38 -0.50 10.52
CA TYR A 150 11.36 -1.89 10.08
C TYR A 150 11.83 -2.84 11.18
N ASN A 151 11.25 -4.04 11.20
CA ASN A 151 11.77 -5.20 11.91
C ASN A 151 12.20 -6.26 10.88
N GLY A 152 13.50 -6.38 10.64
CA GLY A 152 14.02 -7.11 9.47
C GLY A 152 13.60 -6.43 8.16
N GLU A 153 12.94 -7.17 7.27
CA GLU A 153 12.39 -6.67 5.99
C GLU A 153 10.97 -6.10 6.12
N LYS A 154 10.30 -6.28 7.27
CA LYS A 154 8.89 -5.90 7.45
C LYS A 154 8.77 -4.52 8.08
N VAL A 155 7.98 -3.64 7.48
CA VAL A 155 7.65 -2.34 8.06
C VAL A 155 6.81 -2.54 9.32
N SER A 156 7.31 -2.11 10.47
CA SER A 156 6.65 -2.29 11.77
C SER A 156 5.97 -1.03 12.28
N LYS A 157 6.37 0.14 11.76
CA LYS A 157 5.80 1.43 12.16
C LYS A 157 5.86 2.45 11.04
N VAL A 158 4.78 3.20 10.85
CA VAL A 158 4.71 4.40 10.01
C VAL A 158 4.28 5.57 10.89
N VAL A 159 5.00 6.69 10.85
CA VAL A 159 4.66 7.91 11.57
C VAL A 159 4.59 9.06 10.57
N THR A 160 3.46 9.74 10.50
CA THR A 160 3.28 10.97 9.73
C THR A 160 3.03 12.13 10.68
N LYS A 161 3.82 13.19 10.58
CA LYS A 161 3.63 14.43 11.33
C LYS A 161 3.16 15.52 10.38
N MET A 162 2.10 16.21 10.75
CA MET A 162 1.50 17.29 9.97
C MET A 162 1.73 18.60 10.73
N ASN A 163 2.54 19.48 10.15
CA ASN A 163 2.91 20.75 10.76
C ASN A 163 2.23 21.90 10.03
N VAL A 164 1.64 22.82 10.78
CA VAL A 164 1.03 24.05 10.27
C VAL A 164 1.97 25.23 10.50
N GLU A 165 1.79 26.30 9.74
CA GLU A 165 2.53 27.55 9.99
C GLU A 165 2.07 28.16 11.31
N ASP A 166 3.03 28.57 12.15
CA ASP A 166 2.76 29.25 13.40
C ASP A 166 2.24 30.66 13.13
N SER A 167 0.98 30.91 13.49
CA SER A 167 0.33 32.22 13.32
C SER A 167 1.01 33.36 14.10
N GLU A 168 1.72 33.05 15.18
CA GLU A 168 2.45 34.03 15.98
C GLU A 168 3.90 34.24 15.47
N ASN A 169 4.45 33.26 14.74
CA ASN A 169 5.82 33.29 14.23
C ASN A 169 5.87 32.88 12.74
N PRO A 170 5.50 33.78 11.80
CA PRO A 170 5.48 33.47 10.36
C PRO A 170 6.78 32.86 9.86
N GLY A 171 6.66 31.81 9.04
CA GLY A 171 7.77 31.00 8.54
C GLY A 171 8.23 29.86 9.45
N GLN A 172 7.78 29.82 10.72
CA GLN A 172 7.98 28.66 11.59
C GLN A 172 6.82 27.68 11.46
N PHE A 173 7.10 26.39 11.65
CA PHE A 173 6.12 25.33 11.55
C PHE A 173 6.07 24.53 12.83
N VAL A 174 4.87 24.34 13.36
CA VAL A 174 4.61 23.62 14.60
C VAL A 174 3.75 22.40 14.32
N LEU A 175 3.96 21.33 15.08
CA LEU A 175 3.18 20.11 14.96
C LEU A 175 1.72 20.40 15.33
N GLU A 176 0.79 20.10 14.42
CA GLU A 176 -0.64 20.18 14.67
C GLU A 176 -1.16 18.81 15.15
N TYR A 177 -0.81 17.77 14.40
CA TYR A 177 -1.12 16.39 14.75
C TYR A 177 -0.12 15.41 14.13
N ASP A 178 -0.10 14.21 14.69
CA ASP A 178 0.57 13.06 14.09
C ASP A 178 -0.38 11.87 13.94
N VAL A 179 -0.09 11.05 12.93
CA VAL A 179 -0.75 9.78 12.67
C VAL A 179 0.31 8.68 12.76
N THR A 180 0.06 7.68 13.59
CA THR A 180 0.96 6.55 13.80
C THR A 180 0.26 5.25 13.49
N SER A 181 0.81 4.46 12.57
CA SER A 181 0.45 3.06 12.34
C SER A 181 1.50 2.14 12.94
N ASN A 182 1.12 1.31 13.90
CA ASN A 182 1.93 0.18 14.38
C ASN A 182 1.44 -1.10 13.72
N ILE A 183 2.35 -1.89 13.18
CA ILE A 183 2.03 -3.06 12.37
C ILE A 183 2.80 -4.26 12.96
N THR A 184 2.07 -5.32 13.25
CA THR A 184 2.63 -6.58 13.74
C THR A 184 2.34 -7.69 12.74
N PHE A 185 3.24 -8.66 12.66
CA PHE A 185 3.15 -9.77 11.71
C PHE A 185 3.15 -11.11 12.44
N ALA A 186 2.30 -12.02 11.98
CA ALA A 186 2.38 -13.45 12.29
C ALA A 186 2.81 -14.17 11.01
N GLY A 187 4.05 -14.68 11.00
CA GLY A 187 4.66 -15.15 9.76
C GLY A 187 4.74 -14.02 8.74
N ASN A 188 4.22 -14.24 7.53
CA ASN A 188 4.29 -13.32 6.39
C ASN A 188 3.06 -12.42 6.21
N ASN A 189 2.16 -12.43 7.20
CA ASN A 189 0.90 -11.72 7.14
C ASN A 189 0.76 -10.78 8.35
N ILE A 190 0.09 -9.65 8.17
CA ILE A 190 -0.23 -8.74 9.27
C ILE A 190 -1.15 -9.47 10.24
N SER A 191 -0.82 -9.47 11.54
CA SER A 191 -1.71 -9.98 12.58
C SER A 191 -2.52 -8.89 13.25
N ASN A 192 -1.92 -7.70 13.39
CA ASN A 192 -2.57 -6.55 13.99
C ASN A 192 -2.01 -5.26 13.40
N TRP A 193 -2.91 -4.33 13.13
CA TRP A 193 -2.62 -2.96 12.71
C TRP A 193 -3.33 -1.99 13.64
N LYS A 194 -2.57 -1.11 14.28
CA LYS A 194 -3.08 -0.09 15.19
C LYS A 194 -2.75 1.30 14.66
N LEU A 195 -3.78 2.01 14.22
CA LEU A 195 -3.73 3.40 13.80
C LEU A 195 -4.09 4.31 14.98
N ALA A 196 -3.29 5.33 15.22
CA ALA A 196 -3.54 6.35 16.24
C ALA A 196 -3.32 7.74 15.67
N THR A 197 -4.30 8.63 15.83
CA THR A 197 -4.16 10.06 15.54
C THR A 197 -4.07 10.83 16.84
N THR A 198 -2.99 11.59 17.00
CA THR A 198 -2.70 12.39 18.20
C THR A 198 -2.64 13.85 17.81
N THR A 199 -3.49 14.69 18.40
CA THR A 199 -3.42 16.15 18.24
C THR A 199 -2.53 16.75 19.33
N VAL A 200 -1.84 17.84 19.01
CA VAL A 200 -1.02 18.55 20.00
C VAL A 200 -1.93 19.34 20.94
N PRO A 201 -1.91 19.08 22.25
CA PRO A 201 -2.80 19.79 23.19
C PRO A 201 -2.33 21.23 23.42
N LEU A 202 -3.23 22.20 23.24
CA LEU A 202 -2.98 23.61 23.54
C LEU A 202 -3.26 23.97 25.01
N GLY A 203 -2.74 23.17 25.96
CA GLY A 203 -2.91 23.38 27.41
C GLY A 203 -4.37 23.52 27.89
N PRO A 204 -4.62 23.67 29.21
CA PRO A 204 -4.51 22.59 30.20
C PRO A 204 -5.33 21.32 29.88
N ILE A 205 -6.05 21.27 28.75
CA ILE A 205 -6.88 20.16 28.32
C ILE A 205 -6.01 19.17 27.54
N SER A 206 -6.00 17.90 27.98
CA SER A 206 -5.45 16.80 27.20
C SER A 206 -6.52 16.22 26.28
N ILE A 207 -6.21 16.08 24.99
CA ILE A 207 -7.05 15.37 24.04
C ILE A 207 -6.53 13.94 23.92
N PRO A 208 -7.31 12.90 24.29
CA PRO A 208 -6.87 11.53 24.12
C PRO A 208 -6.75 11.20 22.61
N PRO A 209 -5.78 10.36 22.21
CA PRO A 209 -5.66 9.93 20.82
C PRO A 209 -6.92 9.20 20.33
N ILE A 210 -7.25 9.39 19.06
CA ILE A 210 -8.24 8.57 18.36
C ILE A 210 -7.52 7.30 17.92
N VAL A 211 -8.02 6.13 18.31
CA VAL A 211 -7.38 4.84 18.05
C VAL A 211 -8.34 3.91 17.32
N LEU A 212 -7.85 3.34 16.22
CA LEU A 212 -8.45 2.24 15.49
C LEU A 212 -7.47 1.06 15.50
N GLU A 213 -7.98 -0.12 15.83
CA GLU A 213 -7.20 -1.34 15.91
C GLU A 213 -7.88 -2.45 15.11
N SER A 214 -7.14 -3.04 14.18
CA SER A 214 -7.61 -4.11 13.31
C SER A 214 -6.78 -5.36 13.56
N GLU A 215 -7.43 -6.42 14.02
CA GLU A 215 -6.85 -7.76 14.16
C GLU A 215 -7.20 -8.58 12.91
N LEU A 216 -6.21 -8.95 12.10
CA LEU A 216 -6.40 -9.71 10.87
C LEU A 216 -5.98 -11.16 11.10
N SER A 217 -6.81 -12.10 10.65
CA SER A 217 -6.59 -13.52 10.96
C SER A 217 -7.24 -14.46 9.94
N ASN A 218 -7.05 -15.76 10.15
CA ASN A 218 -7.56 -16.84 9.30
C ASN A 218 -7.17 -16.62 7.83
N TYR A 219 -5.88 -16.38 7.59
CA TYR A 219 -5.36 -16.17 6.25
C TYR A 219 -5.51 -17.45 5.41
N ASP A 220 -5.85 -17.29 4.14
CA ASP A 220 -5.77 -18.40 3.20
C ASP A 220 -4.37 -18.55 2.59
N ILE A 221 -4.25 -19.47 1.64
CA ILE A 221 -2.98 -19.80 0.97
C ILE A 221 -2.78 -19.05 -0.36
N ASN A 222 -3.74 -18.21 -0.77
CA ASN A 222 -3.74 -17.59 -2.10
C ASN A 222 -3.02 -16.25 -2.09
N LYS A 223 -2.70 -15.74 -3.29
CA LYS A 223 -1.96 -14.49 -3.43
C LYS A 223 -2.83 -13.31 -3.04
N ASN A 224 -2.26 -12.40 -2.27
CA ASN A 224 -2.87 -11.09 -2.02
C ASN A 224 -2.70 -10.19 -3.26
N PRO A 225 -3.78 -9.65 -3.84
CA PRO A 225 -3.69 -8.80 -5.01
C PRO A 225 -2.90 -7.51 -4.75
N PHE A 226 -2.94 -6.99 -3.53
CA PHE A 226 -2.26 -5.74 -3.17
C PHE A 226 -0.75 -5.92 -2.97
N ALA A 227 -0.28 -7.15 -2.75
CA ALA A 227 1.16 -7.46 -2.70
C ALA A 227 1.84 -7.28 -4.08
N THR A 228 1.05 -7.20 -5.16
CA THR A 228 1.54 -6.89 -6.51
C THR A 228 1.74 -5.40 -6.77
N LEU A 229 1.45 -4.54 -5.79
CA LEU A 229 1.70 -3.10 -5.85
C LEU A 229 3.08 -2.77 -5.25
N PRO A 230 3.75 -1.69 -5.69
CA PRO A 230 5.04 -1.30 -5.14
C PRO A 230 4.99 -1.10 -3.62
N MET A 231 5.97 -1.65 -2.90
CA MET A 231 6.05 -1.56 -1.43
C MET A 231 5.97 -0.11 -0.92
N ALA A 232 6.71 0.82 -1.55
CA ALA A 232 6.69 2.22 -1.17
C ALA A 232 5.29 2.86 -1.32
N TYR A 233 4.54 2.47 -2.34
CA TYR A 233 3.16 2.91 -2.51
C TYR A 233 2.25 2.35 -1.40
N ASN A 234 2.33 1.05 -1.11
CA ASN A 234 1.56 0.42 -0.02
C ASN A 234 1.84 1.07 1.35
N ILE A 235 3.09 1.38 1.66
CA ILE A 235 3.49 2.08 2.90
C ILE A 235 2.87 3.48 2.95
N LEU A 236 3.01 4.30 1.92
CA LEU A 236 2.48 5.68 1.89
C LEU A 236 0.95 5.72 1.95
N SER A 237 0.31 4.78 1.26
CA SER A 237 -1.16 4.66 1.20
C SER A 237 -1.77 4.40 2.57
N THR A 238 -0.98 3.94 3.55
CA THR A 238 -1.43 3.72 4.93
C THR A 238 -1.95 4.99 5.59
N HIS A 239 -1.38 6.16 5.29
CA HIS A 239 -1.78 7.45 5.90
C HIS A 239 -2.34 8.48 4.91
N TYR A 240 -2.00 8.39 3.62
CA TYR A 240 -2.47 9.34 2.60
C TYR A 240 -3.64 8.83 1.76
N ASN A 241 -4.31 7.77 2.22
CA ASN A 241 -5.58 7.25 1.73
C ASN A 241 -5.72 7.03 0.21
N THR A 242 -4.69 6.53 -0.49
CA THR A 242 -4.74 6.48 -1.96
C THR A 242 -5.45 5.28 -2.59
N SER A 243 -5.86 4.36 -1.75
CA SER A 243 -6.97 3.41 -1.95
C SER A 243 -7.08 2.68 -0.62
N ASN A 244 -8.30 2.47 -0.11
CA ASN A 244 -8.61 2.07 1.28
C ASN A 244 -8.08 0.66 1.71
N GLN A 245 -7.05 0.14 1.03
CA GLN A 245 -6.49 -1.20 1.11
C GLN A 245 -4.95 -1.23 1.02
N GLY A 246 -4.25 -0.08 0.96
CA GLY A 246 -2.79 -0.02 0.77
C GLY A 246 -1.98 -0.79 1.82
N ILE A 247 -2.37 -0.71 3.11
CA ILE A 247 -1.74 -1.48 4.19
C ILE A 247 -1.87 -3.00 3.99
N LEU A 248 -2.94 -3.45 3.34
CA LEU A 248 -3.18 -4.87 3.10
C LEU A 248 -2.11 -5.45 2.18
N GLY A 249 -1.53 -4.66 1.28
CA GLY A 249 -0.45 -5.06 0.38
C GLY A 249 0.86 -5.43 1.08
N LEU A 250 0.95 -5.30 2.40
CA LEU A 250 2.08 -5.78 3.20
C LEU A 250 1.93 -7.24 3.66
N SER A 251 0.75 -7.86 3.45
CA SER A 251 0.53 -9.29 3.74
C SER A 251 0.71 -10.12 2.47
N ALA A 252 1.31 -11.30 2.58
CA ALA A 252 1.42 -12.23 1.45
C ALA A 252 0.05 -12.78 1.01
N ASN A 253 -0.83 -13.11 1.95
CA ASN A 253 -2.10 -13.78 1.69
C ASN A 253 -3.33 -12.91 2.04
N ASN A 254 -4.51 -13.41 1.69
CA ASN A 254 -5.78 -12.76 2.00
C ASN A 254 -6.30 -13.20 3.37
N TYR A 255 -6.64 -12.23 4.23
CA TYR A 255 -7.25 -12.48 5.54
C TYR A 255 -8.73 -12.86 5.36
N GLN A 256 -9.22 -13.88 6.06
CA GLN A 256 -10.64 -14.29 6.01
C GLN A 256 -11.43 -13.88 7.24
N ALA A 257 -10.78 -13.30 8.25
CA ALA A 257 -11.44 -12.69 9.38
C ALA A 257 -10.73 -11.40 9.80
N VAL A 258 -11.50 -10.37 10.13
CA VAL A 258 -11.01 -9.14 10.75
C VAL A 258 -11.88 -8.76 11.94
N LYS A 259 -11.25 -8.31 13.01
CA LYS A 259 -11.92 -7.63 14.12
C LYS A 259 -11.38 -6.20 14.19
N VAL A 260 -12.27 -5.24 13.96
CA VAL A 260 -11.96 -3.81 14.03
C VAL A 260 -12.50 -3.29 15.36
N THR A 261 -11.65 -2.62 16.12
CA THR A 261 -12.00 -1.96 17.38
C THR A 261 -11.72 -0.47 17.23
N ALA A 262 -12.75 0.34 17.41
CA ALA A 262 -12.65 1.80 17.43
C ALA A 262 -13.36 2.33 18.67
N MET A 263 -12.69 3.20 19.43
CA MET A 263 -13.27 3.85 20.61
C MET A 263 -13.90 2.85 21.62
N GLY A 264 -13.32 1.66 21.76
CA GLY A 264 -13.78 0.60 22.67
C GLY A 264 -14.93 -0.26 22.14
N VAL A 265 -15.43 0.00 20.93
CA VAL A 265 -16.45 -0.82 20.26
C VAL A 265 -15.78 -1.72 19.23
N SER A 266 -16.04 -3.02 19.28
CA SER A 266 -15.50 -3.99 18.33
C SER A 266 -16.59 -4.51 17.39
N GLN A 267 -16.23 -4.66 16.12
CA GLN A 267 -17.01 -5.35 15.10
C GLN A 267 -16.15 -6.40 14.42
N SER A 268 -16.74 -7.53 14.04
CA SER A 268 -16.04 -8.61 13.37
C SER A 268 -16.69 -8.92 12.04
N LEU A 269 -15.85 -9.09 11.02
CA LEU A 269 -16.23 -9.45 9.67
C LEU A 269 -15.49 -10.72 9.26
N THR A 270 -16.16 -11.53 8.46
CA THR A 270 -15.56 -12.69 7.78
C THR A 270 -15.68 -12.52 6.28
N MET A 271 -14.65 -12.91 5.55
CA MET A 271 -14.55 -12.69 4.12
C MET A 271 -14.41 -14.01 3.39
N ALA A 272 -15.17 -14.16 2.30
CA ALA A 272 -15.13 -15.30 1.40
C ALA A 272 -14.61 -14.86 0.04
N TYR A 273 -13.46 -15.39 -0.36
CA TYR A 273 -12.82 -15.08 -1.64
C TYR A 273 -13.10 -16.15 -2.68
N THR A 274 -13.20 -15.75 -3.95
CA THR A 274 -13.15 -16.67 -5.09
C THR A 274 -11.93 -16.37 -5.93
N TYR A 275 -11.34 -17.40 -6.53
CA TYR A 275 -10.05 -17.31 -7.19
C TYR A 275 -10.14 -17.71 -8.67
N ASP A 276 -9.17 -17.25 -9.45
CA ASP A 276 -8.85 -17.87 -10.73
C ASP A 276 -7.93 -19.10 -10.55
N GLU A 277 -7.60 -19.78 -11.64
CA GLU A 277 -6.74 -20.97 -11.63
C GLU A 277 -5.30 -20.69 -11.18
N ALA A 278 -4.86 -19.44 -11.21
CA ALA A 278 -3.51 -19.01 -10.81
C ALA A 278 -3.44 -18.53 -9.33
N GLY A 279 -4.56 -18.61 -8.61
CA GLY A 279 -4.67 -18.22 -7.21
C GLY A 279 -4.78 -16.72 -6.99
N TYR A 280 -5.16 -15.93 -8.00
CA TYR A 280 -5.48 -14.50 -7.83
C TYR A 280 -6.98 -14.34 -7.54
N PRO A 281 -7.38 -13.53 -6.54
CA PRO A 281 -8.79 -13.39 -6.21
C PRO A 281 -9.54 -12.64 -7.31
N LYS A 282 -10.75 -13.08 -7.62
CA LYS A 282 -11.67 -12.41 -8.54
C LYS A 282 -12.70 -11.57 -7.77
N THR A 283 -13.17 -12.11 -6.65
CA THR A 283 -14.14 -11.44 -5.77
C THR A 283 -13.87 -11.74 -4.32
N MET A 284 -14.29 -10.84 -3.43
CA MET A 284 -14.45 -11.06 -2.00
C MET A 284 -15.88 -10.67 -1.61
N ASN A 285 -16.53 -11.43 -0.73
CA ASN A 285 -17.77 -11.01 -0.09
C ASN A 285 -17.63 -11.10 1.44
N SER A 286 -18.07 -10.08 2.17
CA SER A 286 -18.13 -10.10 3.63
C SER A 286 -19.47 -10.69 4.11
N ASN A 287 -19.52 -11.16 5.35
CA ASN A 287 -20.77 -11.54 6.01
C ASN A 287 -21.69 -10.35 6.34
N ALA A 288 -21.20 -9.12 6.20
CA ALA A 288 -21.99 -7.89 6.36
C ALA A 288 -22.60 -7.39 5.03
N GLY A 289 -22.25 -8.00 3.89
CA GLY A 289 -22.79 -7.65 2.58
C GLY A 289 -21.84 -6.85 1.68
N ASP A 290 -20.65 -6.51 2.16
CA ASP A 290 -19.64 -5.84 1.36
C ASP A 290 -19.08 -6.76 0.28
N LYS A 291 -18.72 -6.19 -0.86
CA LYS A 291 -18.16 -6.92 -2.00
C LYS A 291 -16.98 -6.19 -2.60
N LEU A 292 -15.89 -6.93 -2.83
CA LEU A 292 -14.80 -6.49 -3.70
C LEU A 292 -14.79 -7.30 -5.00
N THR A 293 -14.48 -6.63 -6.11
CA THR A 293 -14.16 -7.26 -7.40
C THR A 293 -12.79 -6.81 -7.85
N PHE A 294 -11.96 -7.75 -8.27
CA PHE A 294 -10.57 -7.51 -8.67
C PHE A 294 -10.40 -7.81 -10.16
N LEU A 295 -9.73 -6.91 -10.87
CA LEU A 295 -9.32 -7.09 -12.26
C LEU A 295 -7.81 -6.99 -12.38
N TYR A 296 -7.27 -7.73 -13.33
CA TYR A 296 -5.83 -7.81 -13.57
C TYR A 296 -5.51 -7.58 -15.05
N LYS A 297 -4.25 -7.27 -15.34
CA LYS A 297 -3.68 -7.28 -16.68
C LYS A 297 -2.51 -8.26 -16.78
#